data_AF-A0A0K2TZ66-F1
#
_entry.id   AF-A0A0K2TZ66-F1
#
_cell.length_a   1.000
_cell.length_b   1.000
_cell.length_c   1.000
_cell.angle_alpha   90.00
_cell.angle_beta   90.00
_cell.angle_gamma   90.00
#
_symmetry.space_group_name_H-M   'P 1'
#
loop_
_entity.id
_entity.type
_entity.pdbx_description
1 polymer ?
#
loop_
_entity_poly.entity_id
_entity_poly.type
_entity_poly.pdbx_seq_one_letter_code
_entity_poly.pdbx_strand_id
1 'polypeptide(L)'
;MIPEAGSVLPFNTVENSFFKRASVLLDDVIQGSHIPFSAARIQSYSLFKRKEFKLATFAAVLLHISLVLVEDPWALPGYGLPYWITVIPETLCLLYYTFRLFHEFTFSPSRSGNHRR
;
A
#
# COMPACT_ATOMS: atom_id res chain seq x y z
N MET A 1 47.04 -12.88 10.87
CA MET A 1 45.98 -11.87 10.71
C MET A 1 45.35 -12.10 9.35
N ILE A 2 44.21 -12.79 9.32
CA ILE A 2 43.45 -13.08 8.09
C ILE A 2 42.42 -11.94 7.96
N PRO A 3 42.39 -11.20 6.85
CA PRO A 3 41.42 -10.13 6.68
C PRO A 3 40.03 -10.72 6.39
N GLU A 4 39.08 -10.25 7.16
CA GLU A 4 37.63 -10.45 7.13
C GLU A 4 37.07 -10.69 5.73
N ALA A 5 36.38 -11.82 5.57
CA ALA A 5 35.59 -12.17 4.41
C ALA A 5 34.48 -11.13 4.21
N GLY A 6 34.79 -10.08 3.45
CA GLY A 6 33.80 -9.19 2.89
C GLY A 6 32.78 -10.01 2.11
N SER A 7 31.51 -9.87 2.47
CA SER A 7 30.36 -10.59 1.91
C SER A 7 30.23 -10.37 0.40
N VAL A 8 30.92 -11.18 -0.40
CA VAL A 8 30.73 -11.23 -1.85
C VAL A 8 29.43 -11.97 -2.10
N LEU A 9 28.32 -11.23 -2.20
CA LEU A 9 27.06 -11.82 -2.64
C LEU A 9 27.28 -12.41 -4.05
N PRO A 10 26.82 -13.64 -4.31
CA PRO A 10 27.10 -14.30 -5.57
C PRO A 10 26.46 -13.51 -6.73
N PHE A 11 27.19 -13.37 -7.85
CA PHE A 11 26.85 -12.54 -9.00
C PHE A 11 25.40 -12.73 -9.49
N ASN A 12 24.94 -13.99 -9.48
CA ASN A 12 23.57 -14.37 -9.83
C ASN A 12 22.49 -13.67 -8.97
N THR A 13 22.77 -13.34 -7.71
CA THR A 13 21.81 -12.72 -6.79
C THR A 13 21.62 -11.24 -7.11
N VAL A 14 22.70 -10.57 -7.52
CA VAL A 14 22.66 -9.16 -7.92
C VAL A 14 21.85 -9.01 -9.21
N GLU A 15 22.11 -9.86 -10.21
CA GLU A 15 21.39 -9.86 -11.50
C GLU A 15 19.89 -10.12 -11.31
N ASN A 16 19.52 -11.13 -10.51
CA ASN A 16 18.12 -11.44 -10.21
C ASN A 16 17.40 -10.28 -9.50
N SER A 17 18.08 -9.59 -8.57
CA SER A 17 17.52 -8.44 -7.87
C SER A 17 17.32 -7.22 -8.77
N PHE A 18 18.24 -7.00 -9.72
CA PHE A 18 18.14 -5.97 -10.74
C PHE A 18 16.95 -6.24 -11.67
N PHE A 19 16.84 -7.47 -12.18
CA PHE A 19 15.76 -7.86 -13.08
C PHE A 19 14.38 -7.70 -12.42
N LYS A 20 14.25 -8.11 -11.14
CA LYS A 20 13.02 -7.93 -10.36
C LYS A 20 12.65 -6.47 -10.15
N ARG A 21 13.63 -5.58 -10.00
CA ARG A 21 13.39 -4.14 -9.91
C ARG A 21 12.95 -3.56 -11.26
N ALA A 22 13.63 -3.94 -12.32
CA ALA A 22 13.34 -3.48 -13.68
C ALA A 22 11.92 -3.87 -14.12
N SER A 23 11.49 -5.10 -13.82
CA SER A 23 10.14 -5.57 -14.13
C SER A 23 9.06 -4.76 -13.41
N VAL A 24 9.28 -4.44 -12.13
CA VAL A 24 8.36 -3.61 -11.34
C VAL A 24 8.29 -2.18 -11.87
N LEU A 25 9.42 -1.59 -12.29
CA LEU A 25 9.44 -0.25 -12.89
C LEU A 25 8.72 -0.21 -14.25
N LEU A 26 8.83 -1.26 -15.06
CA LEU A 26 8.07 -1.39 -16.30
C LEU A 26 6.57 -1.46 -16.02
N ASP A 27 6.15 -2.27 -15.06
CA ASP A 27 4.75 -2.37 -14.62
C ASP A 27 4.21 -1.03 -14.08
N ASP A 28 5.05 -0.24 -13.41
CA ASP A 28 4.75 1.10 -12.92
C ASP A 28 4.48 2.07 -14.07
N VAL A 29 5.35 2.09 -15.08
CA VAL A 29 5.19 2.91 -16.29
C VAL A 29 3.92 2.55 -17.06
N ILE A 30 3.65 1.25 -17.25
CA ILE A 30 2.44 0.79 -17.95
C ILE A 30 1.17 1.22 -17.22
N GLN A 31 1.18 1.20 -15.89
CA GLN A 31 0.05 1.60 -15.06
C GLN A 31 -0.02 3.13 -14.82
N GLY A 32 0.94 3.92 -15.34
CA GLY A 32 1.02 5.36 -15.12
C GLY A 32 1.25 5.74 -13.65
N SER A 33 1.84 4.86 -12.85
CA SER A 33 2.04 5.05 -11.42
C SER A 33 3.51 5.36 -11.12
N HIS A 34 3.78 6.38 -10.31
CA HIS A 34 5.14 6.74 -9.90
C HIS A 34 5.23 6.84 -8.37
N ILE A 35 5.53 5.70 -7.73
CA ILE A 35 5.73 5.63 -6.28
C ILE A 35 7.22 5.38 -6.03
N PRO A 36 7.93 6.28 -5.34
CA PRO A 36 9.32 6.06 -5.03
C PRO A 36 9.43 4.90 -4.03
N PHE A 37 10.20 3.86 -4.36
CA PHE A 37 10.45 2.72 -3.48
C PHE A 37 11.94 2.41 -3.37
N SER A 38 12.37 1.94 -2.19
CA SER A 38 13.74 1.46 -1.99
C SER A 38 13.90 0.03 -2.54
N ALA A 39 15.05 -0.27 -3.15
CA ALA A 39 15.37 -1.60 -3.69
C ALA A 39 15.32 -2.71 -2.61
N ALA A 40 15.58 -2.37 -1.35
CA ALA A 40 15.48 -3.31 -0.23
C ALA A 40 14.04 -3.73 0.09
N ARG A 41 13.03 -2.97 -0.39
CA ARG A 41 11.60 -3.14 -0.05
C ARG A 41 10.72 -3.41 -1.26
N ILE A 42 11.29 -4.01 -2.32
CA ILE A 42 10.55 -4.40 -3.54
C ILE A 42 9.46 -5.43 -3.21
N GLN A 43 9.67 -6.33 -2.25
CA GLN A 43 8.68 -7.35 -1.90
C GLN A 43 7.41 -6.73 -1.31
N SER A 44 7.54 -5.84 -0.33
CA SER A 44 6.39 -5.09 0.22
C SER A 44 5.70 -4.23 -0.84
N TYR A 45 6.47 -3.59 -1.72
CA TYR A 45 5.90 -2.82 -2.83
C TYR A 45 5.09 -3.70 -3.80
N SER A 46 5.60 -4.87 -4.15
CA SER A 46 4.89 -5.82 -5.02
C SER A 46 3.59 -6.33 -4.39
N LEU A 47 3.56 -6.51 -3.06
CA LEU A 47 2.36 -6.87 -2.30
C LEU A 47 1.33 -5.73 -2.34
N PHE A 48 1.77 -4.49 -2.13
CA PHE A 48 0.92 -3.31 -2.19
C PHE A 48 0.24 -3.15 -3.56
N LYS A 49 0.97 -3.44 -4.64
CA LYS A 49 0.48 -3.32 -6.01
C LYS A 49 -0.44 -4.43 -6.47
N ARG A 50 -0.60 -5.52 -5.70
CA ARG A 50 -1.42 -6.64 -6.15
C ARG A 50 -2.87 -6.23 -6.39
N LYS A 51 -3.49 -6.90 -7.36
CA LYS A 51 -4.87 -6.65 -7.78
C LYS A 51 -5.85 -6.89 -6.64
N GLU A 52 -5.58 -7.85 -5.75
CA GLU A 52 -6.46 -8.13 -4.61
C GLU A 52 -6.53 -6.92 -3.66
N PHE A 53 -5.38 -6.29 -3.36
CA PHE A 53 -5.37 -5.08 -2.54
C PHE A 53 -6.04 -3.91 -3.25
N LYS A 54 -5.87 -3.74 -4.56
CA LYS A 54 -6.60 -2.71 -5.32
C LYS A 54 -8.11 -2.94 -5.35
N LEU A 55 -8.55 -4.20 -5.39
CA LEU A 55 -9.97 -4.55 -5.31
C LEU A 55 -10.53 -4.32 -3.89
N ALA A 56 -9.78 -4.72 -2.86
CA ALA A 56 -10.13 -4.47 -1.46
C ALA A 56 -10.24 -2.97 -1.16
N THR A 57 -9.25 -2.17 -1.60
CA THR A 57 -9.43 -0.84 -2.22
C THR A 57 -10.87 -0.37 -2.38
N PHE A 58 -11.34 -0.71 -3.56
CA PHE A 58 -12.57 -0.25 -4.14
C PHE A 58 -13.78 -0.76 -3.36
N ALA A 59 -13.71 -2.00 -2.86
CA ALA A 59 -14.76 -2.58 -2.03
C ALA A 59 -14.93 -1.81 -0.70
N ALA A 60 -13.83 -1.43 -0.04
CA ALA A 60 -13.89 -0.64 1.19
C ALA A 60 -14.47 0.75 0.93
N VAL A 61 -14.09 1.41 -0.18
CA VAL A 61 -14.63 2.72 -0.55
C VAL A 61 -16.11 2.63 -0.87
N LEU A 62 -16.53 1.63 -1.66
CA LEU A 62 -17.94 1.40 -1.95
C LEU A 62 -18.74 1.12 -0.68
N LEU A 63 -18.22 0.29 0.22
CA LEU A 63 -18.86 -0.01 1.49
C LEU A 63 -19.02 1.27 2.32
N HIS A 64 -17.95 2.05 2.48
CA HIS A 64 -17.96 3.29 3.25
C HIS A 64 -18.92 4.35 2.67
N ILE A 65 -19.02 4.47 1.34
CA ILE A 65 -20.00 5.37 0.70
C ILE A 65 -21.42 4.83 0.87
N SER A 66 -21.63 3.51 0.73
CA SER A 66 -22.96 2.90 0.89
C SER A 66 -23.54 3.06 2.29
N LEU A 67 -22.67 3.20 3.29
CA LEU A 67 -23.05 3.45 4.68
C LEU A 67 -23.85 4.75 4.87
N VAL A 68 -23.58 5.76 4.05
CA VAL A 68 -24.32 7.03 4.07
C VAL A 68 -25.82 6.82 3.78
N LEU A 69 -26.19 5.76 3.04
CA LEU A 69 -27.60 5.48 2.70
C LEU A 69 -28.41 4.92 3.88
N VAL A 70 -27.74 4.47 4.94
CA VAL A 70 -28.36 3.85 6.11
C VAL A 70 -28.14 4.65 7.41
N GLU A 71 -27.30 5.68 7.36
CA GLU A 71 -26.98 6.57 8.49
C GLU A 71 -27.76 7.88 8.45
N ASP A 72 -28.13 8.39 9.63
CA ASP A 72 -28.79 9.69 9.78
C ASP A 72 -27.84 10.85 9.41
N PRO A 73 -28.33 11.95 8.80
CA PRO A 73 -29.71 12.23 8.43
C PRO A 73 -30.12 11.75 7.02
N TRP A 74 -29.23 11.06 6.30
CA TRP A 74 -29.41 10.72 4.89
C TRP A 74 -29.98 9.32 4.66
N ALA A 75 -30.34 8.63 5.75
CA ALA A 75 -30.91 7.30 5.73
C ALA A 75 -32.17 7.26 4.86
N LEU A 76 -32.23 6.27 3.97
CA LEU A 76 -33.45 6.01 3.21
C LEU A 76 -34.61 5.70 4.19
N PRO A 77 -35.84 6.16 3.90
CA PRO A 77 -36.97 5.98 4.80
C PRO A 77 -37.21 4.49 5.07
N GLY A 78 -37.13 4.09 6.34
CA GLY A 78 -37.29 2.70 6.78
C GLY A 78 -36.00 1.86 6.79
N TYR A 79 -34.87 2.40 6.36
CA TYR A 79 -33.56 1.73 6.34
C TYR A 79 -32.59 2.24 7.42
N GLY A 80 -33.05 3.10 8.33
CA GLY A 80 -32.26 3.57 9.45
C GLY A 80 -31.78 2.40 10.31
N LEU A 81 -30.47 2.17 10.32
CA LEU A 81 -29.84 1.17 11.17
C LEU A 81 -29.41 1.81 12.50
N PRO A 82 -29.42 1.06 13.61
CA PRO A 82 -28.87 1.56 14.86
C PRO A 82 -27.37 1.83 14.70
N TYR A 83 -26.92 2.94 15.29
CA TYR A 83 -25.56 3.47 15.19
C TYR A 83 -24.45 2.42 15.36
N TRP A 84 -24.59 1.50 16.33
CA TRP A 84 -23.59 0.47 16.58
C TRP A 84 -23.34 -0.45 15.38
N ILE A 85 -24.36 -0.68 14.54
CA ILE A 85 -24.25 -1.53 13.35
C ILE A 85 -23.49 -0.82 12.23
N THR A 86 -23.62 0.50 12.12
CA THR A 86 -22.95 1.29 11.07
C THR A 86 -21.51 1.63 11.46
N VAL A 87 -21.24 1.88 12.74
CA VAL A 87 -19.90 2.18 13.26
C VAL A 87 -18.91 1.03 13.09
N ILE A 88 -19.33 -0.23 13.22
CA ILE A 88 -18.44 -1.39 13.08
C ILE A 88 -17.79 -1.46 11.67
N PRO A 89 -18.55 -1.50 10.57
CA PRO A 89 -17.98 -1.50 9.23
C PRO A 89 -17.25 -0.19 8.91
N GLU A 90 -17.70 0.96 9.43
CA GLU A 90 -17.00 2.23 9.27
C GLU A 90 -15.59 2.18 9.89
N THR A 91 -15.49 1.76 11.15
CA THR A 91 -14.21 1.63 11.87
C THR A 91 -13.29 0.60 11.23
N LEU A 92 -13.82 -0.50 10.71
CA LEU A 92 -13.05 -1.47 9.93
C LEU A 92 -12.50 -0.87 8.62
N CYS A 93 -13.28 -0.05 7.92
CA CYS A 93 -12.80 0.66 6.73
C CYS A 93 -11.67 1.63 7.10
N LEU A 94 -11.81 2.41 8.17
CA LEU A 94 -10.77 3.32 8.66
C LEU A 94 -9.50 2.58 9.08
N LEU A 95 -9.63 1.45 9.78
CA LEU A 95 -8.49 0.61 10.15
C LEU A 95 -7.77 0.08 8.90
N TYR A 96 -8.52 -0.34 7.89
CA TYR A 96 -7.96 -0.79 6.63
C TYR A 96 -7.22 0.35 5.89
N TYR A 97 -7.79 1.56 5.83
CA TYR A 97 -7.14 2.71 5.20
C TYR A 97 -5.86 3.12 5.94
N THR A 98 -5.88 3.15 7.27
CA THR A 98 -4.69 3.45 8.08
C THR A 98 -3.61 2.40 7.91
N PHE A 99 -3.96 1.11 7.90
CA PHE A 99 -3.04 0.03 7.57
C PHE A 99 -2.43 0.23 6.18
N ARG A 100 -3.23 0.59 5.18
CA ARG A 100 -2.77 0.81 3.81
C ARG A 100 -1.81 1.99 3.70
N LEU A 101 -2.09 3.09 4.39
CA LEU A 101 -1.20 4.26 4.49
C LEU A 101 0.10 3.92 5.22
N PHE A 102 0.03 3.17 6.31
CA PHE A 102 1.22 2.72 7.05
C PHE A 102 2.09 1.77 6.22
N HIS A 103 1.46 0.87 5.47
CA HIS A 103 2.15 -0.02 4.56
C HIS A 103 2.88 0.77 3.46
N GLU A 104 2.26 1.84 2.93
CA GLU A 104 2.92 2.78 2.01
C GLU A 104 4.12 3.48 2.64
N PHE A 105 3.96 4.01 3.86
CA PHE A 105 5.03 4.66 4.60
C PHE A 105 6.22 3.73 4.86
N THR A 106 5.97 2.42 5.00
CA THR A 106 7.01 1.43 5.26
C THR A 106 8.01 1.31 4.12
N PHE A 107 7.60 1.49 2.87
CA PHE A 107 8.49 1.36 1.70
C PHE A 107 8.83 2.68 1.03
N SER A 108 8.03 3.73 1.25
CA SER A 108 8.32 5.07 0.75
C SER A 108 9.61 5.58 1.41
N PRO A 109 10.64 5.97 0.64
CA PRO A 109 11.83 6.56 1.21
C PRO A 109 11.41 7.83 1.93
N SER A 110 11.67 7.92 3.24
CA SER A 110 11.59 9.19 3.95
C SER A 110 12.46 10.17 3.18
N ARG A 111 11.81 11.13 2.51
CA ARG A 111 12.49 12.23 1.82
C ARG A 111 13.08 13.10 2.92
N SER A 112 14.19 12.64 3.49
CA SER A 112 15.07 13.46 4.32
C SER A 112 15.60 14.53 3.40
N GLY A 113 14.92 15.67 3.42
CA GLY A 113 15.30 16.86 2.67
C GLY A 113 16.62 17.37 3.23
N ASN A 114 17.73 16.86 2.70
CA ASN A 114 18.97 17.62 2.72
C ASN A 114 19.03 18.45 1.44
N HIS A 115 18.18 19.49 1.41
CA HIS A 115 18.31 20.59 0.46
C HIS A 115 19.49 21.45 0.94
N ARG A 116 20.71 20.96 0.76
CA ARG A 116 21.89 21.82 0.82
C ARG A 116 22.18 22.31 -0.60
N ARG A 117 21.92 23.61 -0.71
CA ARG A 117 22.47 24.60 -1.65
C ARG A 117 23.63 24.13 -2.51
#